data_AF-A0A9W4WL08-F1
#
_entry.id   AF-A0A9W4WL08-F1
#
_cell.length_a   1.000
_cell.length_b   1.000
_cell.length_c   1.000
_cell.angle_alpha   90.00
_cell.angle_beta   90.00
_cell.angle_gamma   90.00
#
_symmetry.space_group_name_H-M   'P 1'
#
loop_
_entity.id
_entity.type
_entity.pdbx_description
1 polymer ?
#
loop_
_entity_poly.entity_id
_entity_poly.type
_entity_poly.pdbx_seq_one_letter_code
_entity_poly.pdbx_strand_id
1 'polypeptide(L)'
;MRNEYLQQIRSDWKDKGRLFFTKKTIIIKALGSNESDEQAENVSQFSKELTGEGGILFTDEPVDAVISYFSKTQFEDYARTGAYIDKDITIPAGNLKYHNTDNYVVTFHEKMLKKLGMPVRMDQGYLVLDQDYTICKYGDRLTADQAHMLKILLFKLSVFKLIPTHYYDKIMNKVIGKVSNDLEELVE
;
A
#
# COMPACT_ATOMS: atom_id res chain seq x y z
N MET A 1 -4.76 3.44 0.09
CA MET A 1 -3.72 3.85 -0.88
C MET A 1 -3.50 5.35 -0.74
N ARG A 2 -2.25 5.82 -0.60
CA ARG A 2 -1.97 7.26 -0.54
C ARG A 2 -1.96 7.85 -1.94
N ASN A 3 -2.51 9.05 -2.10
CA ASN A 3 -2.59 9.72 -3.40
C ASN A 3 -1.19 10.04 -3.97
N GLU A 4 -0.23 10.38 -3.10
CA GLU A 4 1.15 10.69 -3.46
C GLU A 4 1.81 9.53 -4.24
N TYR A 5 1.58 8.28 -3.82
CA TYR A 5 2.14 7.10 -4.50
C TYR A 5 1.60 6.98 -5.93
N LEU A 6 0.30 7.20 -6.13
CA LEU A 6 -0.28 7.20 -7.48
C LEU A 6 0.19 8.39 -8.32
N GLN A 7 0.43 9.54 -7.71
CA GLN A 7 0.96 10.70 -8.42
C GLN A 7 2.38 10.44 -8.92
N GLN A 8 3.22 9.80 -8.12
CA GLN A 8 4.56 9.38 -8.54
C GLN A 8 4.49 8.41 -9.72
N ILE A 9 3.69 7.35 -9.62
CA ILE A 9 3.53 6.37 -10.72
C ILE A 9 2.99 7.06 -11.98
N ARG A 10 2.02 7.97 -11.85
CA ARG A 10 1.52 8.74 -13.01
C ARG A 10 2.59 9.62 -13.64
N SER A 11 3.50 10.18 -12.85
CA SER A 11 4.63 10.95 -13.35
C SER A 11 5.60 10.06 -14.12
N ASP A 12 5.95 8.90 -13.58
CA ASP A 12 6.87 7.94 -14.20
C ASP A 12 6.34 7.39 -15.55
N TRP A 13 5.00 7.32 -15.67
CA TRP A 13 4.31 6.81 -16.86
C TRP A 13 3.82 7.89 -17.83
N LYS A 14 4.07 9.17 -17.55
CA LYS A 14 3.47 10.31 -18.30
C LYS A 14 3.62 10.18 -19.82
N ASP A 15 4.78 9.74 -20.29
CA ASP A 15 5.11 9.62 -21.72
C ASP A 15 5.02 8.18 -22.24
N LYS A 16 4.80 7.20 -21.36
CA LYS A 16 4.79 5.77 -21.67
C LYS A 16 3.38 5.17 -21.71
N GLY A 17 2.43 5.82 -21.05
CA GLY A 17 1.09 5.29 -20.92
C GLY A 17 0.16 6.20 -20.11
N ARG A 18 -1.07 5.71 -19.92
CA ARG A 18 -2.09 6.41 -19.14
C ARG A 18 -2.70 5.47 -18.12
N LEU A 19 -2.55 5.85 -16.85
CA LEU A 19 -3.01 5.08 -15.71
C LEU A 19 -4.29 5.67 -15.11
N PHE A 20 -5.36 4.87 -15.14
CA PHE A 20 -6.67 5.23 -14.59
C PHE A 20 -6.99 4.39 -13.35
N PHE A 21 -7.16 5.06 -12.21
CA PHE A 21 -7.70 4.47 -10.98
C PHE A 21 -9.07 5.08 -10.73
N THR A 22 -10.11 4.31 -10.97
CA THR A 22 -11.50 4.72 -10.78
C THR A 22 -12.33 3.51 -10.33
N LYS A 23 -13.62 3.72 -10.04
CA LYS A 23 -14.51 2.62 -9.68
C LYS A 23 -14.51 1.58 -10.80
N LYS A 24 -14.30 0.30 -10.46
CA LYS A 24 -14.28 -0.80 -11.44
C LYS A 24 -15.51 -0.81 -12.35
N THR A 25 -16.68 -0.45 -11.81
CA THR A 25 -17.93 -0.38 -12.57
C THR A 25 -17.88 0.64 -13.71
N ILE A 26 -17.11 1.72 -13.56
CA ILE A 26 -16.88 2.72 -14.61
C ILE A 26 -15.94 2.14 -15.68
N ILE A 27 -14.87 1.44 -15.28
CA ILE A 27 -13.94 0.80 -16.22
C ILE A 27 -14.66 -0.27 -17.03
N ILE A 28 -15.40 -1.16 -16.36
CA ILE A 28 -16.18 -2.23 -17.00
C ILE A 28 -17.18 -1.64 -18.00
N LYS A 29 -17.91 -0.59 -17.61
CA LYS A 29 -18.85 0.08 -18.51
C LYS A 29 -18.15 0.74 -19.71
N ALA A 30 -16.94 1.25 -19.53
CA ALA A 30 -16.18 1.88 -20.61
C ALA A 30 -15.58 0.86 -21.59
N LEU A 31 -15.18 -0.33 -21.11
CA LEU A 31 -14.63 -1.41 -21.93
C LEU A 31 -15.71 -2.24 -22.62
N GLY A 32 -16.84 -2.45 -21.93
CA GLY A 32 -17.88 -3.42 -22.30
C GLY A 32 -18.04 -4.47 -21.20
N SER A 33 -19.28 -4.81 -20.91
CA SER A 33 -19.65 -5.82 -19.94
C SER A 33 -19.85 -7.21 -20.56
N ASN A 34 -20.10 -7.25 -21.86
CA ASN A 34 -20.38 -8.45 -22.65
C ASN A 34 -20.00 -8.22 -24.13
N GLU A 35 -20.17 -9.25 -24.96
CA GLU A 35 -19.79 -9.19 -26.39
C GLU A 35 -20.61 -8.19 -27.21
N SER A 36 -21.81 -7.80 -26.78
CA SER A 36 -22.66 -6.87 -27.53
C SER A 36 -22.32 -5.40 -27.30
N ASP A 37 -21.62 -5.07 -26.20
CA ASP A 37 -21.25 -3.70 -25.83
C ASP A 37 -19.73 -3.48 -25.74
N GLU A 38 -18.93 -4.47 -26.15
CA GLU A 38 -17.47 -4.39 -26.09
C GLU A 38 -16.87 -3.43 -27.12
N GLN A 39 -15.89 -2.65 -26.66
CA GLN A 39 -15.21 -1.66 -27.50
C GLN A 39 -14.16 -2.30 -28.43
N ALA A 40 -13.75 -3.52 -28.13
CA ALA A 40 -12.83 -4.32 -28.93
C ALA A 40 -13.12 -5.80 -28.69
N GLU A 41 -12.80 -6.62 -29.69
CA GLU A 41 -13.04 -8.06 -29.67
C GLU A 41 -12.43 -8.69 -28.40
N ASN A 42 -13.25 -9.45 -27.67
CA ASN A 42 -12.94 -10.12 -26.41
C ASN A 42 -12.53 -9.22 -25.23
N VAL A 43 -12.60 -7.89 -25.33
CA VAL A 43 -12.19 -7.01 -24.23
C VAL A 43 -13.14 -7.11 -23.03
N SER A 44 -14.39 -7.53 -23.25
CA SER A 44 -15.34 -7.82 -22.17
C SER A 44 -14.87 -8.96 -21.26
N GLN A 45 -13.98 -9.83 -21.73
CA GLN A 45 -13.32 -10.84 -20.89
C GLN A 45 -12.40 -10.17 -19.85
N PHE A 46 -11.69 -9.08 -20.22
CA PHE A 46 -10.82 -8.35 -19.29
C PHE A 46 -11.64 -7.70 -18.18
N SER A 47 -12.83 -7.19 -18.52
CA SER A 47 -13.79 -6.64 -17.55
C SER A 47 -14.16 -7.63 -16.45
N LYS A 48 -14.22 -8.94 -16.75
CA LYS A 48 -14.55 -9.99 -15.77
C LYS A 48 -13.41 -10.24 -14.78
N GLU A 49 -12.17 -10.00 -15.20
CA GLU A 49 -10.97 -10.18 -14.38
C GLU A 49 -10.69 -9.00 -13.42
N LEU A 50 -11.38 -7.88 -13.60
CA LEU A 50 -11.26 -6.69 -12.74
C LEU A 50 -11.86 -6.94 -11.35
N THR A 51 -11.01 -7.42 -10.44
CA THR A 51 -11.35 -7.69 -9.03
C THR A 51 -10.66 -6.70 -8.09
N GLY A 52 -11.20 -6.58 -6.86
CA GLY A 52 -10.64 -5.72 -5.81
C GLY A 52 -10.66 -4.22 -6.12
N GLU A 53 -9.80 -3.49 -5.40
CA GLU A 53 -9.48 -2.10 -5.69
C GLU A 53 -8.30 -2.06 -6.67
N GLY A 54 -8.50 -1.45 -7.84
CA GLY A 54 -7.50 -1.48 -8.90
C GLY A 54 -7.65 -0.37 -9.92
N GLY A 55 -6.80 -0.43 -10.94
CA GLY A 55 -6.78 0.52 -12.04
C GLY A 55 -6.41 -0.17 -13.35
N ILE A 56 -6.50 0.57 -14.44
CA ILE A 56 -6.12 0.13 -15.79
C ILE A 56 -5.00 1.03 -16.32
N LEU A 57 -4.00 0.41 -16.92
CA LEU A 57 -2.91 1.07 -17.63
C LEU A 57 -3.06 0.81 -19.13
N PHE A 58 -3.11 1.87 -19.91
CA PHE A 58 -2.95 1.81 -21.36
C PHE A 58 -1.52 2.20 -21.70
N THR A 59 -0.81 1.37 -22.45
CA THR A 59 0.60 1.62 -22.82
C THR A 59 0.96 0.82 -24.07
N ASP A 60 1.93 1.33 -24.81
CA ASP A 60 2.59 0.63 -25.92
C ASP A 60 3.92 -0.02 -25.49
N GLU A 61 4.28 0.08 -24.20
CA GLU A 61 5.48 -0.56 -23.65
C GLU A 61 5.36 -2.09 -23.66
N PRO A 62 6.47 -2.82 -23.88
CA PRO A 62 6.49 -4.28 -23.80
C PRO A 62 6.02 -4.78 -22.42
N VAL A 63 5.28 -5.89 -22.42
CA VAL A 63 4.71 -6.51 -21.22
C VAL A 63 5.78 -6.75 -20.13
N ASP A 64 6.95 -7.27 -20.51
CA ASP A 64 8.07 -7.51 -19.58
C ASP A 64 8.60 -6.22 -18.93
N ALA A 65 8.60 -5.10 -19.67
CA ALA A 65 9.02 -3.81 -19.14
C ALA A 65 8.01 -3.28 -18.11
N VAL A 66 6.71 -3.47 -18.37
CA VAL A 66 5.63 -3.13 -17.44
C VAL A 66 5.76 -3.94 -16.14
N ILE A 67 5.91 -5.27 -16.23
CA ILE A 67 6.07 -6.14 -15.06
C ILE A 67 7.33 -5.78 -14.28
N SER A 68 8.46 -5.59 -14.97
CA SER A 68 9.74 -5.23 -14.34
C SER A 68 9.64 -3.89 -13.61
N TYR A 69 8.91 -2.90 -14.15
CA TYR A 69 8.67 -1.64 -13.44
C TYR A 69 7.86 -1.90 -12.16
N PHE A 70 6.67 -2.49 -12.27
CA PHE A 70 5.77 -2.63 -11.12
C PHE A 70 6.28 -3.57 -10.03
N SER A 71 7.07 -4.59 -10.37
CA SER A 71 7.73 -5.46 -9.38
C SER A 71 8.79 -4.73 -8.55
N LYS A 72 9.42 -3.69 -9.10
CA LYS A 72 10.44 -2.86 -8.42
C LYS A 72 9.83 -1.64 -7.72
N THR A 73 8.67 -1.19 -8.18
CA THR A 73 7.99 -0.02 -7.62
C THR A 73 7.20 -0.38 -6.38
N GLN A 74 7.80 -0.08 -5.23
CA GLN A 74 7.18 -0.27 -3.93
C GLN A 74 7.36 0.96 -3.05
N PHE A 75 6.37 1.23 -2.21
CA PHE A 75 6.38 2.37 -1.29
C PHE A 75 6.14 1.87 0.14
N GLU A 76 7.06 2.18 1.04
CA GLU A 76 6.82 1.98 2.47
C GLU A 76 5.62 2.81 2.92
N ASP A 77 4.71 2.19 3.67
CA ASP A 77 3.53 2.81 4.26
C ASP A 77 3.35 2.32 5.70
N TYR A 78 2.46 2.99 6.42
CA TYR A 78 2.12 2.61 7.79
C TYR A 78 1.11 1.47 7.76
N ALA A 79 1.34 0.48 8.63
CA ALA A 79 0.38 -0.60 8.82
C ALA A 79 -0.96 -0.03 9.34
N ARG A 80 -2.05 -0.68 8.92
CA ARG A 80 -3.42 -0.30 9.29
C ARG A 80 -3.96 -1.23 10.35
N THR A 81 -5.06 -0.84 10.97
CA THR A 81 -5.85 -1.72 11.84
C THR A 81 -6.09 -3.08 11.18
N GLY A 82 -5.88 -4.15 11.92
CA GLY A 82 -6.04 -5.54 11.47
C GLY A 82 -4.84 -6.10 10.71
N ALA A 83 -3.82 -5.28 10.40
CA ALA A 83 -2.58 -5.75 9.79
C ALA A 83 -1.86 -6.73 10.71
N TYR A 84 -1.33 -7.80 10.11
CA TYR A 84 -0.50 -8.79 10.79
C TYR A 84 0.90 -8.22 11.00
N ILE A 85 1.49 -8.53 12.16
CA ILE A 85 2.83 -8.10 12.53
C ILE A 85 3.78 -9.29 12.58
N ASP A 86 4.93 -9.14 11.95
CA ASP A 86 5.98 -10.15 11.79
C ASP A 86 7.18 -9.94 12.73
N LYS A 87 7.07 -9.02 13.69
CA LYS A 87 8.12 -8.72 14.67
C LYS A 87 7.60 -8.03 15.93
N ASP A 88 8.32 -8.20 17.03
CA ASP A 88 8.05 -7.44 18.24
C ASP A 88 8.45 -5.96 18.05
N ILE A 89 7.61 -5.04 18.53
CA ILE A 89 7.90 -3.61 18.53
C ILE A 89 7.81 -3.08 19.96
N THR A 90 9.00 -2.89 20.53
CA THR A 90 9.19 -2.32 21.86
C THR A 90 9.97 -1.03 21.77
N ILE A 91 9.45 0.01 22.40
CA ILE A 91 10.10 1.31 22.52
C ILE A 91 10.87 1.31 23.85
N PRO A 92 12.19 1.56 23.83
CA PRO A 92 12.98 1.56 25.06
C PRO A 92 12.64 2.75 25.97
N ALA A 93 12.91 2.59 27.26
CA ALA A 93 12.86 3.68 28.23
C ALA A 93 13.79 4.84 27.83
N GLY A 94 13.42 6.05 28.26
CA GLY A 94 14.14 7.30 27.96
C GLY A 94 13.41 8.21 26.99
N ASN A 95 14.16 9.13 26.39
CA ASN A 95 13.59 10.15 25.50
C ASN A 95 13.04 9.51 24.22
N LEU A 96 11.78 9.79 23.92
CA LEU A 96 11.05 9.21 22.81
C LEU A 96 11.52 9.82 21.48
N LYS A 97 12.00 8.97 20.57
CA LYS A 97 12.45 9.33 19.22
C LYS A 97 11.54 8.72 18.15
N TYR A 98 11.48 9.36 16.98
CA TYR A 98 10.86 8.73 15.82
C TYR A 98 11.70 7.56 15.31
N HIS A 99 11.04 6.51 14.83
CA HIS A 99 11.68 5.30 14.32
C HIS A 99 12.71 5.62 13.22
N ASN A 100 13.90 5.02 13.31
CA ASN A 100 15.02 5.21 12.39
C ASN A 100 15.46 6.67 12.22
N THR A 101 15.28 7.52 13.24
CA THR A 101 15.79 8.88 13.25
C THR A 101 16.41 9.24 14.61
N ASP A 102 17.24 10.27 14.62
CA ASP A 102 17.73 10.88 15.86
C ASP A 102 16.82 11.98 16.41
N ASN A 103 15.72 12.27 15.73
CA ASN A 103 14.79 13.32 16.10
C ASN A 103 13.82 12.86 17.19
N TYR A 104 13.62 13.71 18.19
CA TYR A 104 12.64 13.49 19.25
C TYR A 104 11.22 13.66 18.74
N VAL A 105 10.29 12.87 19.30
CA VAL A 105 8.87 13.02 19.02
C VAL A 105 8.38 14.36 19.53
N VAL A 106 7.68 15.12 18.67
CA VAL A 106 7.21 16.44 19.05
C VAL A 106 6.20 16.36 20.21
N THR A 107 6.36 17.27 21.16
CA THR A 107 5.60 17.30 22.42
C THR A 107 4.09 17.47 22.22
N PHE A 108 3.67 18.03 21.09
CA PHE A 108 2.25 18.11 20.70
C PHE A 108 1.55 16.75 20.68
N HIS A 109 2.28 15.65 20.45
CA HIS A 109 1.71 14.29 20.46
C HIS A 109 1.44 13.72 21.86
N GLU A 110 1.87 14.37 22.95
CA GLU A 110 1.75 13.85 24.32
C GLU A 110 0.34 13.36 24.66
N LYS A 111 -0.67 14.23 24.50
CA LYS A 111 -2.07 13.93 24.83
C LYS A 111 -2.58 12.76 24.01
N MET A 112 -2.16 12.68 22.74
CA MET A 112 -2.60 11.62 21.84
C MET A 112 -1.96 10.28 22.22
N LEU A 113 -0.66 10.25 22.47
CA LEU A 113 0.05 9.04 22.88
C LEU A 113 -0.50 8.49 24.20
N LYS A 114 -0.78 9.36 25.19
CA LYS A 114 -1.45 8.96 26.44
C LYS A 114 -2.84 8.37 26.19
N LYS A 115 -3.64 8.99 25.32
CA LYS A 115 -4.98 8.48 24.95
C LYS A 115 -4.91 7.11 24.29
N LEU A 116 -3.86 6.86 23.50
CA LEU A 116 -3.61 5.57 22.85
C LEU A 116 -3.00 4.52 23.81
N GLY A 117 -2.77 4.86 25.08
CA GLY A 117 -2.30 3.94 26.11
C GLY A 117 -0.77 3.92 26.33
N MET A 118 0.00 4.79 25.67
CA MET A 118 1.44 4.91 25.92
C MET A 118 1.71 5.85 27.10
N PRO A 119 2.39 5.39 28.18
CA PRO A 119 2.60 6.15 29.40
C PRO A 119 3.78 7.14 29.28
N VAL A 120 3.68 8.09 28.36
CA VAL A 120 4.70 9.15 28.19
C VAL A 120 4.56 10.24 29.26
N ARG A 121 5.67 10.85 29.68
CA ARG A 121 5.69 12.08 30.49
C ARG A 121 6.52 13.17 29.81
N MET A 122 6.31 14.40 30.23
CA MET A 122 7.13 15.54 29.84
C MET A 122 8.32 15.68 30.79
N ASP A 123 9.52 15.83 30.22
CA ASP A 123 10.74 16.12 30.98
C ASP A 123 11.68 17.01 30.18
N GLN A 124 12.07 18.15 30.74
CA GLN A 124 12.98 19.11 30.09
C GLN A 124 12.63 19.45 28.62
N GLY A 125 11.33 19.45 28.28
CA GLY A 125 10.84 19.73 26.94
C GLY A 125 10.77 18.52 25.99
N TYR A 126 11.05 17.30 26.48
CA TYR A 126 10.98 16.06 25.72
C TYR A 126 9.89 15.12 26.26
N LEU A 127 9.39 14.25 25.37
CA LEU A 127 8.56 13.12 25.78
C LEU A 127 9.46 11.98 26.22
N VAL A 128 9.18 11.41 27.40
CA VAL A 128 10.01 10.39 28.03
C VAL A 128 9.15 9.21 28.46
N LEU A 129 9.67 8.00 28.28
CA LEU A 129 9.15 6.76 28.84
C LEU A 129 9.99 6.36 30.06
N ASP A 130 9.35 6.02 31.17
CA ASP A 130 10.06 5.58 32.38
C ASP A 130 10.53 4.11 32.30
N GLN A 131 9.88 3.33 31.45
CA GLN A 131 10.18 1.91 31.22
C GLN A 131 9.90 1.56 29.75
N ASP A 132 10.46 0.43 29.32
CA ASP A 132 10.21 -0.10 27.98
C ASP A 132 8.71 -0.32 27.76
N TYR A 133 8.22 0.07 26.58
CA TYR A 133 6.81 -0.04 26.20
C TYR A 133 6.66 -0.87 24.93
N THR A 134 6.02 -2.04 25.04
CA THR A 134 5.73 -2.89 23.89
C THR A 134 4.41 -2.49 23.25
N ILE A 135 4.46 -2.10 21.98
CA ILE A 135 3.27 -1.70 21.22
C ILE A 135 2.54 -2.94 20.70
N CYS A 136 3.26 -3.86 20.07
CA CYS A 136 2.73 -5.12 19.53
C CYS A 136 3.81 -6.20 19.47
N LYS A 137 3.40 -7.45 19.38
CA LYS A 137 4.26 -8.63 19.27
C LYS A 137 4.13 -9.31 17.91
N TYR A 138 5.08 -10.19 17.61
CA TYR A 138 5.01 -11.13 16.52
C TYR A 138 3.69 -11.91 16.57
N GLY A 139 3.00 -12.00 15.44
CA GLY A 139 1.74 -12.72 15.32
C GLY A 139 0.49 -11.88 15.62
N ASP A 140 0.65 -10.69 16.19
CA ASP A 140 -0.49 -9.84 16.54
C ASP A 140 -1.17 -9.26 15.29
N ARG A 141 -2.47 -9.01 15.42
CA ARG A 141 -3.20 -8.08 14.54
C ARG A 141 -3.31 -6.73 15.21
N LEU A 142 -2.87 -5.68 14.52
CA LEU A 142 -2.88 -4.33 15.08
C LEU A 142 -4.29 -3.87 15.43
N THR A 143 -4.47 -3.36 16.65
CA THR A 143 -5.64 -2.55 17.01
C THR A 143 -5.56 -1.18 16.33
N ALA A 144 -6.67 -0.45 16.33
CA ALA A 144 -6.69 0.92 15.80
C ALA A 144 -5.74 1.84 16.56
N ASP A 145 -5.63 1.67 17.88
CA ASP A 145 -4.76 2.49 18.71
C ASP A 145 -3.28 2.19 18.48
N GLN A 146 -2.91 0.91 18.36
CA GLN A 146 -1.54 0.49 18.02
C GLN A 146 -1.13 1.01 16.63
N ALA A 147 -1.98 0.85 15.60
CA ALA A 147 -1.69 1.35 14.27
C ALA A 147 -1.51 2.89 14.25
N HIS A 148 -2.30 3.61 15.03
CA HIS A 148 -2.15 5.06 15.17
C HIS A 148 -0.84 5.41 15.87
N MET A 149 -0.51 4.74 16.96
CA MET A 149 0.72 4.96 17.71
C MET A 149 1.95 4.73 16.84
N LEU A 150 1.99 3.62 16.11
CA LEU A 150 3.06 3.31 15.14
C LEU A 150 3.19 4.37 14.05
N LYS A 151 2.06 4.89 13.55
CA LYS A 151 2.05 6.00 12.58
C LYS A 151 2.63 7.29 13.16
N ILE A 152 2.29 7.65 14.40
CA ILE A 152 2.87 8.83 15.08
C ILE A 152 4.39 8.64 15.21
N LEU A 153 4.84 7.44 15.57
CA LEU A 153 6.24 7.10 15.77
C LEU A 153 7.02 6.81 14.48
N LEU A 154 6.38 6.99 13.32
CA LEU A 154 6.94 6.77 11.99
C LEU A 154 7.35 5.33 11.65
N PHE A 155 6.74 4.32 12.28
CA PHE A 155 6.93 2.92 11.90
C PHE A 155 6.18 2.56 10.63
N LYS A 156 6.89 2.49 9.50
CA LYS A 156 6.35 2.02 8.23
C LYS A 156 6.50 0.50 8.13
N LEU A 157 5.44 -0.21 8.50
CA LEU A 157 5.41 -1.68 8.59
C LEU A 157 4.57 -2.31 7.47
N SER A 158 4.27 -1.56 6.43
CA SER A 158 3.51 -2.04 5.29
C SER A 158 4.19 -1.58 4.01
N VAL A 159 3.96 -2.31 2.93
CA VAL A 159 4.44 -1.95 1.61
C VAL A 159 3.23 -1.83 0.70
N PHE A 160 3.14 -0.68 0.03
CA PHE A 160 2.21 -0.49 -1.06
C PHE A 160 2.92 -0.87 -2.37
N LYS A 161 2.34 -1.84 -3.10
CA LYS A 161 2.71 -2.21 -4.46
C LYS A 161 1.47 -2.28 -5.35
N LEU A 162 1.64 -2.00 -6.64
CA LEU A 162 0.65 -2.30 -7.65
C LEU A 162 1.07 -3.57 -8.37
N ILE A 163 0.16 -4.55 -8.46
CA ILE A 163 0.44 -5.85 -9.05
C ILE A 163 -0.32 -5.95 -10.37
N PRO A 164 0.36 -5.99 -11.52
CA PRO A 164 -0.28 -6.30 -12.79
C PRO A 164 -0.81 -7.73 -12.76
N THR A 165 -2.11 -7.91 -12.97
CA THR A 165 -2.74 -9.24 -12.91
C THR A 165 -3.01 -9.80 -14.29
N HIS A 166 -3.58 -9.00 -15.21
CA HIS A 166 -3.95 -9.39 -16.56
C HIS A 166 -3.57 -8.27 -17.53
N TYR A 167 -3.43 -8.61 -18.82
CA TYR A 167 -3.37 -7.62 -19.89
C TYR A 167 -4.23 -8.06 -21.08
N TYR A 168 -4.66 -7.09 -21.88
CA TYR A 168 -5.31 -7.33 -23.15
C TYR A 168 -4.35 -6.96 -24.28
N ASP A 169 -4.07 -7.91 -25.16
CA ASP A 169 -3.26 -7.68 -26.36
C ASP A 169 -4.19 -7.31 -27.52
N LYS A 170 -4.04 -6.08 -28.02
CA LYS A 170 -4.87 -5.53 -29.11
C LYS A 170 -4.56 -6.16 -30.47
N ILE A 171 -3.38 -6.74 -30.66
CA ILE A 171 -3.02 -7.41 -31.92
C ILE A 171 -3.63 -8.81 -31.93
N MET A 172 -3.59 -9.50 -30.78
CA MET A 172 -4.15 -10.85 -30.64
C MET A 172 -5.64 -10.86 -30.33
N ASN A 173 -6.26 -9.71 -30.03
CA ASN A 173 -7.62 -9.57 -29.52
C ASN A 173 -7.90 -10.54 -28.37
N LYS A 174 -6.96 -10.64 -27.42
CA LYS A 174 -6.98 -11.66 -26.37
C LYS A 174 -6.57 -11.11 -25.02
N VAL A 175 -7.27 -11.58 -24.00
CA VAL A 175 -6.89 -11.38 -22.60
C VAL A 175 -5.92 -12.47 -22.18
N ILE A 176 -4.81 -12.04 -21.58
CA ILE A 176 -3.74 -12.90 -21.09
C ILE A 176 -3.61 -12.67 -19.59
N GLY A 177 -3.66 -13.77 -18.83
CA GLY A 177 -3.76 -13.73 -17.37
C GLY A 177 -2.46 -13.98 -16.62
N LYS A 178 -2.53 -13.71 -15.30
CA LYS A 178 -1.49 -13.79 -14.27
C LYS A 178 -0.07 -13.61 -14.79
N VAL A 179 0.27 -12.34 -15.01
CA VAL A 179 1.60 -11.91 -15.48
C VAL A 179 2.62 -11.68 -14.35
N SER A 180 2.20 -11.82 -13.08
CA SER A 180 3.07 -11.56 -11.93
C SER A 180 4.01 -12.74 -11.65
N ASN A 181 5.32 -12.44 -11.55
CA ASN A 181 6.35 -13.36 -11.06
C ASN A 181 6.32 -13.58 -9.53
N ASP A 182 5.30 -13.08 -8.83
CA ASP A 182 5.13 -13.27 -7.38
C ASP A 182 4.70 -14.73 -7.11
N LEU A 183 5.67 -15.64 -7.17
CA LEU A 183 5.72 -16.87 -6.41
C LEU A 183 6.00 -16.49 -4.95
N GLU A 184 5.00 -16.00 -4.23
CA GLU A 184 5.02 -16.06 -2.76
C GLU A 184 3.81 -16.86 -2.31
N GLU A 185 4.15 -17.89 -1.53
CA GLU A 185 3.32 -19.00 -1.11
C GLU A 185 2.02 -18.53 -0.47
N LEU A 186 0.93 -19.20 -0.84
CA LEU A 186 -0.24 -19.35 0.00
C LEU A 186 0.23 -20.04 1.29
N VAL A 187 0.60 -19.26 2.30
CA VAL A 187 0.54 -19.74 3.68
C VAL A 187 -0.95 -19.79 4.03
N GLU A 188 -1.47 -21.02 4.06
CA GLU A 188 -2.79 -21.39 4.61
C GLU A 188 -3.02 -20.81 6.01
#